data_AF-A0A7J9YK24-F1
#
_entry.id   AF-A0A7J9YK24-F1
#
_cell.length_a   1.000
_cell.length_b   1.000
_cell.length_c   1.000
_cell.angle_alpha   90.00
_cell.angle_beta   90.00
_cell.angle_gamma   90.00
#
_symmetry.space_group_name_H-M   'P 1'
#
loop_
_entity.id
_entity.type
_entity.pdbx_description
1 polymer ?
#
loop_
_entity_poly.entity_id
_entity_poly.type
_entity_poly.pdbx_seq_one_letter_code
_entity_poly.pdbx_strand_id
1 'polypeptide(L)'
;MTAAVPRLREALDEWRPDVVLRESAEFGNAVAAELHGIPHARVAIGLRVAEDYVAGYAMESVEKLRCEHGLPRDPEARWLHAAPALTLFPGGLEDLACSTAALSRFRDPAWDAFATRPARAARRPFVYATF
;
A
#
# COMPACT_ATOMS: atom_id res chain seq x y z
N MET A 1 10.63 -11.81 12.73
CA MET A 1 10.77 -10.57 11.94
C MET A 1 10.25 -9.40 12.77
N THR A 2 10.80 -9.21 13.98
CA THR A 2 10.25 -8.33 15.02
C THR A 2 11.04 -7.02 15.19
N ALA A 3 12.15 -6.86 14.47
CA ALA A 3 13.15 -5.83 14.74
C ALA A 3 12.70 -4.40 14.39
N ALA A 4 11.70 -4.21 13.51
CA ALA A 4 11.32 -2.89 13.03
C ALA A 4 10.27 -2.19 13.90
N VAL A 5 9.26 -2.91 14.44
CA VAL A 5 8.12 -2.28 15.13
C VAL A 5 8.55 -1.39 16.30
N PRO A 6 9.40 -1.82 17.25
CA PRO A 6 9.81 -0.95 18.35
C PRO A 6 10.41 0.39 17.87
N ARG A 7 11.23 0.37 16.82
CA ARG A 7 11.85 1.57 16.28
C ARG A 7 10.88 2.46 15.51
N LEU A 8 9.90 1.87 14.83
CA LEU A 8 8.79 2.62 14.22
C LEU A 8 7.95 3.31 15.29
N ARG A 9 7.70 2.64 16.42
CA ARG A 9 6.99 3.22 17.56
C ARG A 9 7.74 4.42 18.14
N GLU A 10 9.04 4.30 18.36
CA GLU A 10 9.90 5.43 18.78
C GLU A 10 9.78 6.62 17.82
N ALA A 11 9.77 6.37 16.51
CA ALA A 11 9.61 7.43 15.51
C ALA A 11 8.22 8.09 15.56
N LEU A 12 7.15 7.31 15.81
CA LEU A 12 5.79 7.84 15.98
C LEU A 12 5.67 8.68 17.26
N ASP A 13 6.30 8.26 18.35
CA ASP A 13 6.34 9.01 19.62
C ASP A 13 7.11 10.34 19.48
N GLU A 14 8.22 10.34 18.73
CA GLU A 14 9.04 11.54 18.50
C GLU A 14 8.33 12.53 17.57
N TRP A 15 7.88 12.05 16.41
CA TRP A 15 7.34 12.91 15.35
C TRP A 15 5.87 13.28 15.56
N ARG A 16 5.09 12.40 16.19
CA ARG A 16 3.64 12.55 16.46
C ARG A 16 2.81 12.88 15.22
N PRO A 17 2.82 12.02 14.18
CA PRO A 17 1.95 12.20 13.03
C PRO A 17 0.46 12.16 13.37
N ASP A 18 -0.31 12.93 12.62
CA ASP A 18 -1.76 12.73 12.50
C ASP A 18 -2.12 11.57 11.56
N VAL A 19 -1.21 11.18 10.65
CA VAL A 19 -1.40 10.08 9.69
C VAL A 19 -0.06 9.43 9.31
N VAL A 20 -0.07 8.09 9.16
CA VAL A 20 1.07 7.34 8.59
C VAL A 20 0.80 7.04 7.12
N LEU A 21 1.65 7.56 6.23
CA LEU A 21 1.66 7.16 4.82
C LEU A 21 2.68 6.05 4.61
N ARG A 22 2.25 4.92 4.04
CA ARG A 22 3.10 3.74 3.82
C ARG A 22 2.97 3.19 2.41
N GLU A 23 3.90 2.34 1.99
CA GLU A 23 3.71 1.45 0.84
C GLU A 23 2.81 0.25 1.21
N SER A 24 2.12 -0.35 0.22
CA SER A 24 1.16 -1.46 0.37
C SER A 24 1.64 -2.68 1.16
N ALA A 25 2.93 -3.05 1.07
CA ALA A 25 3.57 -4.18 1.73
C ALA A 25 4.35 -3.81 3.01
N GLU A 26 4.34 -2.55 3.44
CA GLU A 26 4.95 -2.11 4.69
C GLU A 26 4.06 -2.40 5.91
N PHE A 27 3.84 -3.69 6.20
CA PHE A 27 2.95 -4.11 7.28
C PHE A 27 3.44 -3.68 8.68
N GLY A 28 4.75 -3.52 8.87
CA GLY A 28 5.31 -3.01 10.13
C GLY A 28 4.88 -1.57 10.43
N ASN A 29 4.83 -0.70 9.41
CA ASN A 29 4.33 0.67 9.55
C ASN A 29 2.84 0.67 9.90
N ALA A 30 2.09 -0.23 9.28
CA ALA A 30 0.68 -0.40 9.53
C ALA A 30 0.42 -0.84 10.99
N VAL A 31 1.13 -1.87 11.49
CA VAL A 31 1.01 -2.34 12.89
C VAL A 31 1.45 -1.26 13.89
N ALA A 32 2.54 -0.55 13.61
CA ALA A 32 3.00 0.53 14.48
C ALA A 32 1.98 1.67 14.58
N ALA A 33 1.33 2.03 13.47
CA ALA A 33 0.27 3.03 13.44
C ALA A 33 -0.96 2.60 14.26
N GLU A 34 -1.41 1.35 14.10
CA GLU A 34 -2.53 0.80 14.88
C GLU A 34 -2.25 0.77 16.39
N LEU A 35 -1.03 0.38 16.78
CA LEU A 35 -0.59 0.42 18.17
C LEU A 35 -0.61 1.82 18.79
N HIS A 36 -0.46 2.88 17.98
CA HIS A 36 -0.53 4.27 18.42
C HIS A 36 -1.94 4.88 18.26
N GLY A 37 -2.89 4.14 17.69
CA GLY A 37 -4.20 4.69 17.33
C GLY A 37 -4.13 5.76 16.24
N ILE A 38 -3.08 5.76 15.42
CA ILE A 38 -2.88 6.72 14.34
C ILE A 38 -3.44 6.11 13.04
N PRO A 39 -4.29 6.83 12.28
CA PRO A 39 -4.76 6.34 10.99
C PRO A 39 -3.61 6.19 10.00
N HIS A 40 -3.74 5.23 9.08
CA HIS A 40 -2.76 5.07 8.01
C HIS A 40 -3.40 5.06 6.63
N ALA A 41 -2.68 5.57 5.65
CA ALA A 41 -3.00 5.50 4.23
C ALA A 41 -1.87 4.77 3.50
N ARG A 42 -2.19 4.18 2.35
CA ARG A 42 -1.25 3.40 1.56
C ARG A 42 -1.03 4.01 0.18
N VAL A 43 0.21 4.00 -0.29
CA VAL A 43 0.55 4.17 -1.70
C VAL A 43 0.53 2.78 -2.32
N ALA A 44 -0.41 2.56 -3.23
CA ALA A 44 -0.52 1.32 -3.99
C ALA A 44 0.47 1.33 -5.15
N ILE A 45 1.46 0.43 -5.08
CA ILE A 45 2.50 0.25 -6.11
C ILE A 45 2.08 -0.76 -7.18
N GLY A 46 0.97 -1.46 -6.96
CA GLY A 46 0.44 -2.48 -7.87
C GLY A 46 -1.07 -2.41 -8.01
N LEU A 47 -1.60 -3.41 -8.71
CA LEU A 47 -3.03 -3.73 -8.70
C LEU A 47 -3.43 -4.25 -7.32
N ARG A 48 -4.67 -3.98 -6.90
CA ARG A 48 -5.21 -4.46 -5.62
C ARG A 48 -5.10 -5.98 -5.47
N VAL A 49 -5.36 -6.73 -6.54
CA VAL A 49 -5.24 -8.20 -6.53
C VAL A 49 -3.83 -8.68 -6.19
N ALA A 50 -2.79 -7.94 -6.61
CA ALA A 50 -1.41 -8.28 -6.30
C ALA A 50 -1.09 -7.93 -4.84
N GLU A 51 -1.60 -6.81 -4.33
CA GLU A 51 -1.45 -6.44 -2.92
C GLU A 51 -2.14 -7.45 -2.00
N ASP A 52 -3.34 -7.89 -2.35
CA ASP A 52 -4.09 -8.91 -1.60
C ASP A 52 -3.35 -10.24 -1.61
N TYR A 53 -2.75 -10.61 -2.74
CA TYR A 53 -1.90 -11.79 -2.85
C TYR A 53 -0.68 -11.70 -1.92
N VAL A 54 0.03 -10.56 -1.91
CA VAL A 54 1.18 -10.33 -1.01
C VAL A 54 0.74 -10.32 0.46
N ALA A 55 -0.36 -9.66 0.79
CA ALA A 55 -0.92 -9.64 2.14
C ALA A 55 -1.22 -11.07 2.61
N GLY A 56 -1.84 -11.90 1.77
CA GLY A 56 -2.15 -13.31 2.08
C GLY A 56 -0.95 -14.12 2.57
N TYR A 57 0.26 -13.89 2.07
CA TYR A 57 1.48 -14.54 2.56
C TYR A 57 2.01 -13.96 3.87
N ALA A 58 1.81 -12.65 4.09
CA ALA A 58 2.31 -11.96 5.26
C ALA A 58 1.38 -12.07 6.47
N MET A 59 0.07 -12.31 6.26
CA MET A 59 -0.95 -12.13 7.30
C MET A 59 -0.70 -12.96 8.56
N GLU A 60 -0.28 -14.21 8.45
CA GLU A 60 0.02 -15.03 9.63
C GLU A 60 1.14 -14.41 10.49
N SER A 61 2.20 -13.91 9.85
CA SER A 61 3.32 -13.27 10.53
C SER A 61 2.92 -11.91 11.12
N VAL A 62 2.10 -11.15 10.41
CA VAL A 62 1.56 -9.86 10.87
C VAL A 62 0.64 -10.06 12.07
N GLU A 63 -0.22 -11.07 12.04
CA GLU A 63 -1.14 -11.40 13.12
C GLU A 63 -0.40 -11.84 14.39
N LYS A 64 0.65 -12.65 14.22
CA LYS A 64 1.54 -13.01 15.33
C LYS A 64 2.17 -11.77 15.96
N LEU A 65 2.69 -10.86 15.13
CA LEU A 65 3.30 -9.60 15.58
C LEU A 65 2.28 -8.69 16.31
N ARG A 66 1.05 -8.59 15.80
CA ARG A 66 -0.06 -7.88 16.47
C ARG A 66 -0.31 -8.45 17.86
N CYS A 67 -0.44 -9.77 17.96
CA CYS A 67 -0.67 -10.46 19.24
C CYS A 67 0.50 -10.27 20.22
N GLU A 68 1.74 -10.32 19.75
CA GLU A 68 2.95 -10.08 20.57
C GLU A 68 2.96 -8.68 21.20
N HIS A 69 2.30 -7.71 20.57
CA HIS A 69 2.15 -6.34 21.07
C HIS A 69 0.79 -6.06 21.73
N GLY A 70 -0.02 -7.09 21.98
CA GLY A 70 -1.28 -6.98 22.73
C GLY A 70 -2.49 -6.50 21.93
N LEU A 71 -2.38 -6.43 20.59
CA LEU A 71 -3.53 -6.12 19.75
C LEU A 71 -4.50 -7.32 19.66
N PRO A 72 -5.82 -7.06 19.56
CA PRO A 72 -6.79 -8.10 19.29
C PRO A 72 -6.53 -8.79 17.94
N ARG A 73 -6.96 -10.04 17.87
CA ARG A 73 -6.90 -10.80 16.61
C ARG A 73 -7.79 -10.17 15.54
N ASP A 74 -7.29 -10.05 14.32
CA ASP A 74 -8.06 -9.62 13.14
C ASP A 74 -7.75 -10.54 11.95
N PRO A 75 -8.31 -11.75 11.91
CA PRO A 75 -8.00 -12.75 10.89
C PRO A 75 -8.42 -12.31 9.48
N GLU A 76 -9.37 -11.38 9.38
CA GLU A 76 -9.86 -10.82 8.12
C GLU A 76 -9.08 -9.56 7.70
N ALA A 77 -8.05 -9.17 8.46
CA ALA A 77 -7.20 -8.01 8.19
C ALA A 77 -8.01 -6.72 7.89
N ARG A 78 -9.15 -6.53 8.55
CA ARG A 78 -10.11 -5.46 8.23
C ARG A 78 -9.46 -4.09 8.33
N TRP A 79 -8.65 -3.89 9.37
CA TRP A 79 -7.88 -2.66 9.59
C TRP A 79 -6.98 -2.32 8.39
N LEU A 80 -6.31 -3.34 7.82
CA LEU A 80 -5.39 -3.19 6.71
C LEU A 80 -6.14 -2.90 5.40
N HIS A 81 -7.25 -3.61 5.17
CA HIS A 81 -8.07 -3.47 3.97
C HIS A 81 -8.93 -2.21 3.95
N ALA A 82 -9.26 -1.64 5.11
CA ALA A 82 -10.01 -0.38 5.24
C ALA A 82 -9.16 0.87 4.97
N ALA A 83 -7.83 0.74 4.95
CA ALA A 83 -6.91 1.85 4.79
C ALA A 83 -7.05 2.53 3.42
N PRO A 84 -7.28 3.87 3.37
CA PRO A 84 -7.35 4.63 2.13
C PRO A 84 -6.09 4.45 1.29
N ALA A 85 -6.25 4.41 -0.03
CA ALA A 85 -5.16 4.19 -0.97
C ALA A 85 -5.00 5.35 -1.96
N LEU A 86 -3.75 5.72 -2.21
CA LEU A 86 -3.31 6.57 -3.31
C LEU A 86 -2.71 5.67 -4.38
N THR A 87 -3.06 5.87 -5.66
CA THR A 87 -2.54 5.00 -6.74
C THR A 87 -2.31 5.77 -8.03
N LEU A 88 -1.28 5.37 -8.78
CA LEU A 88 -1.07 5.80 -10.17
C LEU A 88 -1.51 4.75 -11.19
N PHE A 89 -2.01 3.59 -10.75
CA PHE A 89 -2.41 2.53 -11.67
C PHE A 89 -3.59 3.00 -12.54
N PRO A 90 -3.81 2.43 -13.74
CA PRO A 90 -5.01 2.72 -14.52
C PRO A 90 -6.25 2.07 -13.89
N GLY A 91 -7.35 2.82 -13.78
CA GLY A 91 -8.60 2.29 -13.24
C GLY A 91 -9.22 1.15 -14.04
N GLY A 92 -8.99 1.09 -15.35
CA GLY A 92 -9.49 0.00 -16.20
C GLY A 92 -8.77 -1.34 -15.99
N LEU A 93 -7.69 -1.38 -15.22
CA LEU A 93 -7.00 -2.61 -14.82
C LEU A 93 -7.34 -3.03 -13.39
N GLU A 94 -8.16 -2.24 -12.69
CA GLU A 94 -8.52 -2.48 -11.30
C GLU A 94 -9.85 -3.24 -11.22
N ASP A 95 -9.89 -4.29 -10.41
CA ASP A 95 -11.16 -4.86 -9.98
C ASP A 95 -11.65 -4.14 -8.71
N LEU A 96 -12.49 -3.13 -8.93
CA LEU A 96 -13.05 -2.31 -7.85
C LEU A 96 -14.12 -3.03 -7.02
N ALA A 97 -14.61 -4.20 -7.45
CA ALA A 97 -15.64 -4.94 -6.71
C ALA A 97 -15.12 -5.47 -5.37
N CYS A 98 -13.80 -5.65 -5.25
CA CYS A 98 -13.14 -6.21 -4.07
C CYS A 98 -12.68 -5.17 -3.02
N SER A 99 -12.93 -3.87 -3.23
CA SER A 99 -12.42 -2.83 -2.32
C SER A 99 -13.51 -1.96 -1.70
N THR A 100 -13.51 -1.90 -0.38
CA THR A 100 -14.32 -0.95 0.42
C THR A 100 -13.53 0.29 0.85
N ALA A 101 -12.22 0.34 0.56
CA ALA A 101 -11.36 1.46 0.92
C ALA A 101 -11.54 2.64 -0.04
N ALA A 102 -11.43 3.86 0.49
CA ALA A 102 -11.34 5.05 -0.33
C ALA A 102 -10.09 4.98 -1.22
N LEU A 103 -10.26 5.07 -2.54
CA LEU A 103 -9.19 5.01 -3.53
C LEU A 103 -9.08 6.33 -4.29
N SER A 104 -7.97 7.03 -4.12
CA SER A 104 -7.65 8.26 -4.86
C SER A 104 -6.64 7.95 -5.96
N ARG A 105 -7.04 8.16 -7.21
CA ARG A 105 -6.20 7.90 -8.38
C ARG A 105 -5.56 9.19 -8.86
N PHE A 106 -4.24 9.14 -9.01
CA PHE A 106 -3.42 10.24 -9.49
C PHE A 106 -2.89 9.91 -10.87
N ARG A 107 -2.36 10.94 -11.52
CA ARG A 107 -1.65 10.83 -12.79
C ARG A 107 -0.40 11.67 -12.66
N ASP A 108 0.74 11.11 -13.04
CA ASP A 108 1.99 11.87 -13.10
C ASP A 108 1.98 12.75 -14.37
N PRO A 109 2.02 14.09 -14.27
CA PRO A 109 2.09 14.96 -15.44
C PRO A 109 3.33 14.71 -16.31
N ALA A 110 4.43 14.21 -15.71
CA ALA A 110 5.62 13.83 -16.47
C ALA A 110 5.37 12.66 -17.41
N TRP A 111 4.41 11.77 -17.08
CA TRP A 111 3.97 10.70 -17.97
C TRP A 111 3.28 11.25 -19.23
N ASP A 112 2.46 12.28 -19.09
CA ASP A 112 1.78 12.90 -20.25
C ASP A 112 2.80 13.59 -21.18
N ALA A 113 3.83 14.22 -20.62
CA ALA A 113 4.95 14.76 -21.38
C ALA A 113 5.79 13.66 -22.08
N PHE A 114 5.90 12.48 -21.48
CA PHE A 114 6.57 11.32 -22.10
C PHE A 114 5.72 10.70 -23.22
N ALA A 115 4.43 10.48 -22.99
CA ALA A 115 3.52 9.85 -23.94
C ALA A 115 3.32 10.68 -25.22
N THR A 116 3.47 12.00 -25.12
CA THR A 116 3.37 12.94 -26.25
C THR A 116 4.68 13.10 -27.02
N ARG A 117 5.80 12.51 -26.57
CA ARG A 117 7.03 12.47 -27.37
C ARG A 117 6.75 11.61 -28.60
N PRO A 118 7.10 12.08 -29.82
CA PRO A 118 6.92 11.29 -31.02
C PRO A 118 7.65 9.96 -30.85
N ALA A 119 6.88 8.86 -30.84
CA ALA A 119 7.41 7.51 -30.83
C ALA A 119 8.43 7.44 -31.96
N ARG A 120 9.70 7.20 -31.61
CA ARG A 120 10.84 7.28 -32.52
C ARG A 120 10.64 6.31 -33.69
N ALA A 121 9.99 6.76 -34.77
CA ALA A 121 9.73 6.11 -36.06
C ALA A 121 9.80 4.57 -36.10
N ALA A 122 9.18 3.87 -35.14
CA ALA A 122 9.15 2.42 -35.12
C ALA A 122 7.84 1.96 -35.75
N ARG A 123 7.91 1.16 -36.82
CA ARG A 123 6.77 0.63 -37.60
C ARG A 123 5.84 -0.33 -36.82
N ARG A 124 5.93 -0.35 -35.49
CA ARG A 124 5.14 -1.17 -34.56
C ARG A 124 4.91 -0.38 -33.26
N PRO A 125 3.75 -0.54 -32.59
CA PRO A 125 3.49 0.15 -31.32
C PRO A 125 4.59 -0.19 -30.31
N PHE A 126 5.12 0.83 -29.65
CA PHE A 126 6.09 0.67 -28.57
C PHE A 126 5.36 0.08 -27.36
N VAL A 127 5.43 -1.25 -27.20
CA VAL A 127 4.93 -1.96 -26.02
C VAL A 127 6.11 -2.17 -25.08
N TYR A 128 6.10 -1.47 -23.95
CA TYR A 128 7.01 -1.76 -22.85
C TYR A 128 6.32 -2.81 -21.97
N ALA A 129 6.77 -4.06 -22.07
CA ALA A 129 6.38 -5.12 -21.16
C ALA A 129 7.53 -5.33 -20.16
N THR A 130 7.22 -5.25 -18.86
CA THR A 130 8.12 -5.70 -17.80
C THR A 130 7.45 -6.90 -17.13
N PHE A 131 8.22 -7.95 -16.87
CA PHE A 131 7.79 -9.15 -16.16
C PHE A 131 8.11 -9.01 -14.68
#